data_AF-A0A367HM57-F1
#
_entry.id   AF-A0A367HM57-F1
#
_cell.length_a   1.000
_cell.length_b   1.000
_cell.length_c   1.000
_cell.angle_alpha   90.00
_cell.angle_beta   90.00
_cell.angle_gamma   90.00
#
_symmetry.space_group_name_H-M   'P 1'
#
loop_
_entity.id
_entity.type
_entity.pdbx_description
1 polymer ?
#
loop_
_entity_poly.entity_id
_entity_poly.type
_entity_poly.pdbx_seq_one_letter_code
_entity_poly.pdbx_strand_id
1 'polypeptide(L)'
;MKNVSRVCVLAAVNLMTALAAVTGLATAAPAEAAHGVRVLDQCRNDGTSFSDRLIPGHCLRNGGYRLEMQYDGNLVLYSGSRACWASGTDGTNEVYAKFSGDWKPDSPYVTLESPVGELRKYRGKYTGLHKSGNVSLNNKGEVWIAYGKMTGC
;
A
#
# COMPACT_ATOMS: atom_id res chain seq x y z
N MET A 1 -58.41 -37.38 -44.16
CA MET A 1 -58.31 -38.11 -45.44
C MET A 1 -57.78 -37.16 -46.49
N LYS A 2 -56.68 -37.53 -47.16
CA LYS A 2 -56.18 -37.12 -48.50
C LYS A 2 -55.89 -35.60 -48.73
N ASN A 3 -54.63 -35.18 -48.95
CA ASN A 3 -53.93 -35.13 -50.25
C ASN A 3 -54.79 -34.39 -51.32
N VAL A 4 -54.43 -33.25 -51.94
CA VAL A 4 -53.37 -32.96 -52.94
C VAL A 4 -53.66 -31.51 -53.42
N SER A 5 -52.76 -30.53 -53.37
CA SER A 5 -51.62 -30.20 -54.27
C SER A 5 -51.95 -29.34 -55.50
N ARG A 6 -51.03 -28.38 -55.74
CA ARG A 6 -50.58 -27.73 -57.00
C ARG A 6 -51.34 -26.51 -57.54
N VAL A 7 -50.55 -25.47 -57.83
CA VAL A 7 -50.41 -24.71 -59.11
C VAL A 7 -49.44 -23.53 -58.81
N CYS A 8 -48.19 -23.54 -59.29
CA CYS A 8 -47.67 -22.91 -60.52
C CYS A 8 -48.17 -21.44 -60.69
N VAL A 9 -47.32 -20.41 -60.67
CA VAL A 9 -46.70 -19.82 -61.86
C VAL A 9 -45.77 -18.65 -61.46
N LEU A 10 -44.70 -18.55 -62.25
CA LEU A 10 -43.64 -17.54 -62.44
C LEU A 10 -43.94 -16.06 -62.08
N ALA A 11 -42.90 -15.36 -61.58
CA ALA A 11 -42.54 -14.03 -62.07
C ALA A 11 -41.06 -13.65 -61.75
N ALA A 12 -40.32 -13.39 -62.82
CA ALA A 12 -39.19 -12.47 -63.00
C ALA A 12 -38.02 -12.44 -61.97
N VAL A 13 -36.88 -12.97 -62.43
CA VAL A 13 -35.55 -12.70 -61.87
C VAL A 13 -35.14 -11.28 -62.31
N ASN A 14 -35.01 -10.36 -61.36
CA ASN A 14 -34.28 -9.11 -61.58
C ASN A 14 -32.99 -9.14 -60.77
N LEU A 15 -31.89 -9.06 -61.51
CA LEU A 15 -30.52 -9.10 -61.05
C LEU A 15 -30.15 -7.74 -60.44
N MET A 16 -29.74 -7.72 -59.17
CA MET A 16 -28.91 -6.65 -58.65
C MET A 16 -27.97 -7.19 -57.59
N THR A 17 -26.74 -7.49 -58.02
CA THR A 17 -25.61 -7.75 -57.14
C THR A 17 -25.19 -6.44 -56.47
N ALA A 18 -25.17 -6.41 -55.14
CA ALA A 18 -24.46 -5.38 -54.38
C ALA A 18 -23.77 -5.99 -53.14
N LEU A 19 -22.48 -6.24 -53.35
CA LEU A 19 -21.31 -6.03 -52.48
C LEU A 19 -21.39 -6.34 -50.96
N ALA A 20 -20.64 -7.40 -50.61
CA ALA A 20 -19.79 -7.63 -49.44
C ALA A 20 -20.18 -7.04 -48.06
N ALA A 21 -20.31 -7.97 -47.11
CA ALA A 21 -20.30 -7.71 -45.67
C ALA A 21 -19.04 -6.94 -45.25
N VAL A 22 -19.22 -5.78 -44.60
CA VAL A 22 -18.19 -5.22 -43.74
C VAL A 22 -18.56 -5.57 -42.30
N THR A 23 -17.82 -6.53 -41.79
CA THR A 23 -17.67 -6.84 -40.38
C THR A 23 -17.28 -5.57 -39.62
N GLY A 24 -18.06 -5.24 -38.59
CA GLY A 24 -17.71 -4.16 -37.67
C GLY A 24 -16.39 -4.45 -36.97
N LEU A 25 -15.49 -3.47 -36.97
CA LEU A 25 -14.46 -3.37 -35.94
C LEU A 25 -14.77 -2.10 -35.13
N ALA A 26 -15.56 -2.28 -34.07
CA ALA A 26 -15.48 -1.36 -32.95
C ALA A 26 -14.09 -1.55 -32.34
N THR A 27 -13.16 -0.65 -32.62
CA THR A 27 -11.91 -0.60 -31.86
C THR A 27 -12.25 -0.03 -30.49
N ALA A 28 -12.58 -0.90 -29.54
CA ALA A 28 -12.54 -0.52 -28.14
C ALA A 28 -11.09 -0.13 -27.83
N ALA A 29 -10.87 1.11 -27.40
CA ALA A 29 -9.61 1.51 -26.80
C ALA A 29 -9.29 0.54 -25.64
N PRO A 30 -8.02 0.18 -25.39
CA PRO A 30 -7.71 -0.54 -24.18
C PRO A 30 -7.98 0.42 -23.03
N ALA A 31 -9.03 0.15 -22.26
CA ALA A 31 -9.16 0.69 -20.93
C ALA A 31 -8.09 0.00 -20.08
N GLU A 32 -6.85 0.49 -20.12
CA GLU A 32 -5.84 0.17 -19.11
C GLU A 32 -6.22 0.89 -17.81
N ALA A 33 -7.38 0.53 -17.26
CA ALA A 33 -7.61 0.63 -15.84
C ALA A 33 -6.91 -0.57 -15.20
N ALA A 34 -5.57 -0.52 -15.12
CA ALA A 34 -4.85 -1.32 -14.16
C ALA A 34 -5.18 -0.80 -12.76
N HIS A 35 -6.39 -1.11 -12.28
CA HIS A 35 -6.64 -1.22 -10.86
C HIS A 35 -5.96 -2.49 -10.41
N GLY A 36 -4.64 -2.40 -10.21
CA GLY A 36 -3.85 -3.45 -9.60
C GLY A 36 -4.56 -3.85 -8.30
N VAL A 37 -4.75 -5.15 -8.12
CA VAL A 37 -5.28 -5.77 -6.91
C VAL A 37 -4.60 -5.10 -5.73
N ARG A 38 -5.31 -4.22 -5.02
CA ARG A 38 -4.88 -3.82 -3.68
C ARG A 38 -5.11 -5.05 -2.83
N VAL A 39 -4.06 -5.86 -2.72
CA VAL A 39 -3.93 -6.82 -1.64
C VAL A 39 -4.06 -5.97 -0.38
N LEU A 40 -5.22 -6.02 0.27
CA LEU A 40 -5.51 -5.31 1.54
C LEU A 40 -4.62 -5.81 2.69
N ASP A 41 -3.66 -6.67 2.39
CA ASP A 41 -2.78 -7.40 3.30
C ASP A 41 -1.32 -6.90 3.26
N GLN A 42 -1.05 -5.83 2.51
CA GLN A 42 0.28 -5.23 2.45
C GLN A 42 0.23 -3.72 2.67
N CYS A 43 0.89 -3.27 3.74
CA CYS A 43 1.13 -1.86 4.01
C CYS A 43 1.76 -1.12 2.81
N ARG A 44 1.39 0.16 2.67
CA ARG A 44 1.99 1.09 1.71
C ARG A 44 3.43 1.39 2.12
N ASN A 45 4.37 1.13 1.21
CA ASN A 45 5.79 1.35 1.46
C ASN A 45 6.17 2.83 1.30
N ASP A 46 6.69 3.44 2.37
CA ASP A 46 7.17 4.83 2.40
C ASP A 46 8.71 4.92 2.28
N GLY A 47 9.37 3.81 1.93
CA GLY A 47 10.82 3.72 1.74
C GLY A 47 11.52 3.14 2.95
N THR A 48 12.71 3.64 3.28
CA THR A 48 13.55 3.12 4.37
C THR A 48 13.56 4.02 5.61
N SER A 49 12.92 5.19 5.56
CA SER A 49 12.87 6.14 6.67
C SER A 49 11.74 7.14 6.55
N PHE A 50 11.33 7.76 7.66
CA PHE A 50 10.42 8.91 7.70
C PHE A 50 10.92 10.01 8.64
N SER A 51 10.61 11.27 8.33
CA SER A 51 11.03 12.44 9.14
C SER A 51 9.88 13.23 9.78
N ASP A 52 8.63 13.00 9.38
CA ASP A 52 7.44 13.54 10.07
C ASP A 52 6.72 12.41 10.81
N ARG A 53 5.98 11.57 10.08
CA ARG A 53 5.22 10.47 10.67
C ARG A 53 5.10 9.26 9.76
N LEU A 54 4.80 8.11 10.37
CA LEU A 54 4.32 6.89 9.72
C LEU A 54 2.88 6.64 10.19
N ILE A 55 1.93 6.64 9.25
CA ILE A 55 0.49 6.57 9.54
C ILE A 55 -0.04 5.12 9.44
N PRO A 56 -1.23 4.81 9.99
CA PRO A 56 -1.84 3.49 9.87
C PRO A 56 -1.85 2.95 8.42
N GLY A 57 -1.45 1.69 8.26
CA GLY A 57 -1.35 1.01 6.97
C GLY A 57 -0.11 1.39 6.16
N HIS A 58 0.79 2.23 6.68
CA HIS A 58 2.07 2.54 6.05
C HIS A 58 3.23 1.80 6.73
N CYS A 59 4.30 1.57 5.96
CA CYS A 59 5.48 0.90 6.46
C CYS A 59 6.78 1.37 5.82
N LEU A 60 7.88 1.16 6.55
CA LEU A 60 9.22 1.17 6.01
C LEU A 60 9.62 -0.25 5.61
N ARG A 61 10.38 -0.39 4.52
CA ARG A 61 10.92 -1.67 4.06
C ARG A 61 12.39 -1.54 3.69
N ASN A 62 13.21 -2.48 4.15
CA ASN A 62 14.61 -2.57 3.77
C ASN A 62 15.08 -4.03 3.82
N GLY A 63 15.53 -4.57 2.70
CA GLY A 63 15.85 -5.99 2.57
C GLY A 63 14.66 -6.88 2.92
N GLY A 64 14.88 -7.86 3.82
CA GLY A 64 13.83 -8.77 4.33
C GLY A 64 13.04 -8.23 5.52
N TYR A 65 13.18 -6.95 5.87
CA TYR A 65 12.60 -6.37 7.07
C TYR A 65 11.56 -5.30 6.76
N ARG A 66 10.60 -5.14 7.66
CA ARG A 66 9.50 -4.18 7.53
C ARG A 66 9.10 -3.63 8.89
N LEU A 67 9.08 -2.31 9.04
CA LEU A 67 8.49 -1.62 10.18
C LEU A 67 7.14 -1.07 9.75
N GLU A 68 6.05 -1.52 10.34
CA GLU A 68 4.69 -1.21 9.91
C GLU A 68 3.89 -0.59 11.05
N MET A 69 3.25 0.55 10.78
CA MET A 69 2.23 1.11 11.65
C MET A 69 0.89 0.49 11.25
N GLN A 70 0.44 -0.50 12.02
CA GLN A 70 -0.76 -1.26 11.69
C GLN A 70 -2.04 -0.48 11.99
N TYR A 71 -3.14 -0.89 11.35
CA TYR A 71 -4.45 -0.26 11.55
C TYR A 71 -5.03 -0.45 12.96
N ASP A 72 -4.59 -1.48 13.67
CA ASP A 72 -5.00 -1.80 15.04
C ASP A 72 -4.28 -0.96 16.11
N GLY A 73 -3.35 -0.10 15.70
CA GLY A 73 -2.57 0.75 16.60
C GLY A 73 -1.20 0.23 16.98
N ASN A 74 -0.79 -0.93 16.45
CA ASN A 74 0.50 -1.53 16.79
C ASN A 74 1.59 -1.11 15.79
N LEU A 75 2.73 -0.62 16.29
CA LEU A 75 3.93 -0.45 15.50
C LEU A 75 4.76 -1.72 15.59
N VAL A 76 4.90 -2.45 14.48
CA VAL A 76 5.49 -3.80 14.49
C VAL A 76 6.66 -3.90 13.51
N LEU A 77 7.75 -4.49 13.98
CA LEU A 77 8.91 -4.83 13.17
C LEU A 77 8.87 -6.31 12.80
N TYR A 78 8.92 -6.57 11.50
CA TYR A 78 8.90 -7.90 10.90
C TYR A 78 10.24 -8.27 10.24
N SER A 79 10.57 -9.56 10.29
CA SER A 79 11.52 -10.24 9.39
C SER A 79 10.74 -11.27 8.57
N GLY A 80 10.57 -11.02 7.28
CA GLY A 80 9.58 -11.73 6.46
C GLY A 80 8.17 -11.58 7.06
N SER A 81 7.55 -12.70 7.43
CA SER A 81 6.25 -12.74 8.10
C SER A 81 6.33 -12.82 9.64
N ARG A 82 7.53 -12.97 10.22
CA ARG A 82 7.72 -13.11 11.67
C ARG A 82 7.83 -11.74 12.33
N ALA A 83 6.96 -11.45 13.29
CA ALA A 83 7.12 -10.29 14.17
C ALA A 83 8.33 -10.52 15.10
N CYS A 84 9.32 -9.64 15.04
CA CYS A 84 10.49 -9.67 15.93
C CYS A 84 10.32 -8.77 17.14
N TRP A 85 9.60 -7.66 16.97
CA TRP A 85 9.33 -6.66 17.98
C TRP A 85 7.99 -5.99 17.69
N ALA A 86 7.25 -5.62 18.74
CA ALA A 86 6.00 -4.87 18.63
C ALA A 86 5.92 -3.82 19.74
N SER A 87 5.25 -2.71 19.44
CA SER A 87 5.00 -1.69 20.44
C SER A 87 3.94 -2.09 21.45
N GLY A 88 3.13 -3.12 21.26
CA GLY A 88 2.09 -3.50 22.24
C GLY A 88 1.15 -2.34 22.57
N THR A 89 0.75 -1.62 21.52
CA THR A 89 -0.24 -0.53 21.54
C THR A 89 -1.46 -0.88 20.68
N ASP A 90 -1.62 -2.16 20.37
CA ASP A 90 -2.81 -2.72 19.72
C ASP A 90 -4.08 -2.43 20.53
N GLY A 91 -5.21 -2.38 19.81
CA GLY A 91 -6.52 -2.07 20.38
C GLY A 91 -6.85 -0.57 20.42
N THR A 92 -5.99 0.29 19.87
CA THR A 92 -6.25 1.72 19.69
C THR A 92 -6.16 2.08 18.22
N ASN A 93 -7.26 2.51 17.60
CA ASN A 93 -7.25 2.88 16.19
C ASN A 93 -6.59 4.25 15.97
N GLU A 94 -6.28 4.55 14.70
CA GLU A 94 -5.79 5.87 14.25
C GLU A 94 -4.45 6.29 14.90
N VAL A 95 -3.66 5.33 15.39
CA VAL A 95 -2.33 5.60 15.96
C VAL A 95 -1.33 5.83 14.84
N TYR A 96 -0.56 6.91 14.92
CA TYR A 96 0.59 7.15 14.05
C TYR A 96 1.87 7.28 14.85
N ALA A 97 2.99 6.87 14.25
CA ALA A 97 4.32 7.11 14.81
C ALA A 97 4.84 8.46 14.33
N LYS A 98 5.18 9.39 15.22
CA LYS A 98 5.66 10.73 14.88
C LYS A 98 7.08 10.94 15.37
N PHE A 99 7.96 11.41 14.49
CA PHE A 99 9.32 11.79 14.83
C PHE A 99 9.36 13.22 15.35
N SER A 100 10.10 13.45 16.44
CA SER A 100 10.46 14.79 16.91
C SER A 100 11.97 14.90 17.02
N GLY A 101 12.53 15.79 16.19
CA GLY A 101 13.95 16.08 16.12
C GLY A 101 14.37 17.43 16.71
N ASP A 102 13.45 18.20 17.29
CA ASP A 102 13.77 19.55 17.78
C ASP A 102 14.87 19.51 18.85
N TRP A 103 15.80 20.47 18.87
CA TRP A 103 16.86 20.52 19.87
C TRP A 103 16.30 20.83 21.27
N LYS A 104 16.06 19.79 22.07
CA LYS A 104 15.59 19.83 23.46
C LYS A 104 16.33 18.75 24.29
N PRO A 105 16.39 18.85 25.62
CA PRO A 105 17.12 17.92 26.50
C PRO A 105 16.74 16.44 26.34
N ASP A 106 15.54 16.15 25.84
CA ASP A 106 15.00 14.80 25.65
C ASP A 106 14.97 14.33 24.18
N SER A 107 15.61 15.07 23.27
CA SER A 107 15.59 14.80 21.83
C SER A 107 16.80 13.99 21.33
N PRO A 108 16.63 13.20 20.26
CA PRO A 108 15.41 12.98 19.47
C PRO A 108 14.53 11.85 20.02
N TYR A 109 13.27 11.81 19.63
CA TYR A 109 12.35 10.73 20.01
C TYR A 109 11.27 10.46 18.95
N VAL A 110 10.58 9.35 19.13
CA VAL A 110 9.34 8.99 18.41
C VAL A 110 8.23 8.81 19.43
N THR A 111 7.06 9.36 19.15
CA THR A 111 5.82 9.10 19.89
C THR A 111 4.87 8.23 19.06
N LEU A 112 4.11 7.39 19.75
CA LEU A 112 2.90 6.79 19.20
C LEU A 112 1.71 7.61 19.70
N GLU A 113 1.06 8.33 18.81
CA GLU A 113 0.00 9.29 19.14
C GLU A 113 -1.33 8.82 18.56
N SER A 114 -2.40 8.98 19.33
CA SER A 114 -3.79 8.71 18.95
C SER A 114 -4.66 9.94 19.26
N PRO A 115 -5.92 9.98 18.81
CA PRO A 115 -6.87 11.02 19.21
C PRO A 115 -7.05 11.16 20.74
N VAL A 116 -6.78 10.09 21.51
CA VAL A 116 -6.90 10.09 22.98
C VAL A 116 -5.59 10.42 23.71
N GLY A 117 -4.49 10.64 22.98
CA GLY A 117 -3.21 11.07 23.52
C GLY A 117 -2.00 10.22 23.10
N GLU A 118 -0.86 10.51 23.73
CA GLU A 118 0.39 9.77 23.56
C GLU A 118 0.30 8.42 24.28
N LEU A 119 0.51 7.32 23.54
CA LEU A 119 0.48 5.96 24.08
C LEU A 119 1.86 5.48 24.52
N ARG A 120 2.89 5.81 23.73
CA ARG A 120 4.29 5.45 23.98
C ARG A 120 5.26 6.48 23.42
N LYS A 121 6.46 6.52 24.01
CA LYS A 121 7.59 7.31 23.54
C LYS A 121 8.86 6.47 23.54
N TYR A 122 9.58 6.52 22.43
CA TYR A 122 10.88 5.86 22.25
C TYR A 122 11.96 6.91 22.03
N ARG A 123 13.04 6.85 22.82
CA ARG A 123 14.13 7.83 22.75
C ARG A 123 15.20 7.38 21.77
N GLY A 124 15.61 8.29 20.91
CA GLY A 124 16.79 8.18 20.07
C GLY A 124 18.01 8.84 20.70
N LYS A 125 19.04 9.05 19.88
CA LYS A 125 20.24 9.78 20.28
C LYS A 125 20.73 10.67 19.14
N TYR A 126 21.15 11.88 19.49
CA TYR A 126 22.03 12.68 18.64
C TYR A 126 23.49 12.37 18.96
N THR A 127 24.36 12.54 17.97
CA THR A 127 25.81 12.54 18.19
C THR A 127 26.29 13.99 18.32
N GLY A 128 27.55 14.18 18.76
CA GLY A 128 28.11 15.49 19.11
C GLY A 128 27.67 16.63 18.18
N LEU A 129 28.03 16.54 16.89
CA LEU A 129 27.73 17.59 15.89
C LEU A 129 26.43 17.39 15.11
N HIS A 130 25.82 16.20 15.14
CA HIS A 130 24.64 15.90 14.33
C HIS A 130 23.36 16.00 15.16
N LYS A 131 22.66 17.14 15.04
CA LYS A 131 21.41 17.46 15.77
C LYS A 131 20.15 17.33 14.92
N SER A 132 20.22 16.53 13.87
CA SER A 132 19.09 16.21 12.99
C SER A 132 19.05 14.71 12.73
N GLY A 133 17.92 14.21 12.24
CA GLY A 133 17.76 12.80 11.93
C GLY A 133 16.36 12.47 11.44
N ASN A 134 16.06 11.18 11.44
CA ASN A 134 14.79 10.61 11.05
C ASN A 134 14.57 9.30 11.84
N VAL A 135 13.47 8.62 11.57
CA VAL A 135 13.31 7.21 11.93
C VAL A 135 13.67 6.40 10.71
N SER A 136 14.58 5.44 10.86
CA SER A 136 15.04 4.62 9.74
C SER A 136 15.06 3.13 10.07
N LEU A 137 14.82 2.32 9.04
CA LEU A 137 15.00 0.87 9.05
C LEU A 137 16.19 0.54 8.15
N ASN A 138 17.22 -0.09 8.72
CA ASN A 138 18.38 -0.54 7.95
C ASN A 138 18.22 -1.97 7.41
N ASN A 139 19.15 -2.40 6.55
CA ASN A 139 19.13 -3.72 5.93
C ASN A 139 19.49 -4.89 6.87
N LYS A 140 19.79 -4.60 8.14
CA LYS A 140 20.04 -5.59 9.20
C LYS A 140 18.81 -5.81 10.09
N GLY A 141 17.71 -5.12 9.82
CA GLY A 141 16.49 -5.23 10.62
C GLY A 141 16.54 -4.43 11.90
N GLU A 142 17.29 -3.33 11.94
CA GLU A 142 17.33 -2.43 13.09
C GLU A 142 16.58 -1.14 12.79
N VAL A 143 15.82 -0.68 13.77
CA VAL A 143 15.15 0.61 13.72
C VAL A 143 15.93 1.62 14.54
N TRP A 144 16.20 2.77 13.94
CA TRP A 144 17.00 3.85 14.52
C TRP A 144 16.19 5.13 14.59
N ILE A 145 16.31 5.85 15.71
CA ILE A 145 15.79 7.21 15.89
C ILE A 145 17.00 8.13 15.90
N ALA A 146 17.17 8.89 14.82
CA ALA A 146 18.42 9.53 14.45
C ALA A 146 19.60 8.54 14.53
N TYR A 147 20.50 8.72 15.51
CA TYR A 147 21.70 7.89 15.68
C TYR A 147 21.60 6.95 16.90
N GLY A 148 20.41 6.79 17.47
CA GLY A 148 20.16 5.83 18.56
C GLY A 148 19.35 4.64 18.08
N LYS A 149 19.86 3.42 18.29
CA LYS A 149 19.10 2.19 18.02
C LYS A 149 17.89 2.14 18.97
N MET A 150 16.70 2.02 18.40
CA MET A 150 15.43 1.86 19.12
C MET A 150 15.17 0.37 19.40
N THR A 151 15.19 -0.45 18.35
CA THR A 151 14.90 -1.89 18.43
C THR A 151 15.51 -2.63 17.23
N GLY A 152 15.36 -3.95 17.18
CA GLY A 152 15.69 -4.75 16.01
C GLY A 152 15.09 -6.16 16.06
N CYS A 153 15.18 -6.82 14.91
CA CYS A 153 15.29 -8.27 14.86
C CYS A 153 16.73 -8.69 15.25
#